data_AF-A0A5K3EPX3-F1
#
_entry.id   AF-A0A5K3EPX3-F1
#
_cell.length_a   1.000
_cell.length_b   1.000
_cell.length_c   1.000
_cell.angle_alpha   90.00
_cell.angle_beta   90.00
_cell.angle_gamma   90.00
#
_symmetry.space_group_name_H-M   'P 1'
#
loop_
_entity.id
_entity.type
_entity.pdbx_description
1 polymer ?
#
loop_
_entity_poly.entity_id
_entity_poly.type
_entity_poly.pdbx_seq_one_letter_code
_entity_poly.pdbx_strand_id
1 'polypeptide(L)'
;MDACRFEKLVSGEHMAELVRQVLKLLTSRGQLFGGVWPASLRDNNSFPARFLCEIDRDPPHLFYSTEFVLREDLHVHNLTADDLHIVRYVCSAVTYRSACLSAAAAVTILKRLSRLRVTMGVDGYMFRQHPTFCKQMVAVMSTLMPKHMAFRLKLLEHGYSAGGAAILALYKDEGNRAPF
;
A
#
# COMPACT_ATOMS: atom_id res chain seq x y z
N MET A 1 0.63 -26.53 0.76
CA MET A 1 -0.15 -25.85 1.81
C MET A 1 0.47 -24.48 1.99
N ASP A 2 -0.02 -23.45 1.29
CA ASP A 2 0.63 -22.14 1.26
C ASP A 2 0.19 -21.31 2.46
N ALA A 3 1.00 -21.30 3.51
CA ALA A 3 0.62 -20.85 4.86
C ALA A 3 0.45 -19.32 5.05
N CYS A 4 0.51 -18.48 4.02
CA CYS A 4 0.23 -17.05 4.20
C CYS A 4 -0.38 -16.35 2.97
N ARG A 5 -1.54 -16.84 2.50
CA ARG A 5 -2.25 -16.24 1.35
C ARG A 5 -2.63 -14.77 1.57
N PHE A 6 -2.98 -14.40 2.80
CA PHE A 6 -3.37 -13.03 3.11
C PHE A 6 -2.18 -12.06 3.08
N GLU A 7 -1.04 -12.43 3.66
CA GLU A 7 0.17 -11.59 3.66
C GLU A 7 0.64 -11.27 2.25
N LYS A 8 0.61 -12.23 1.33
CA LYS A 8 0.95 -12.01 -0.09
C LYS A 8 0.08 -10.94 -0.74
N LEU A 9 -1.12 -10.67 -0.22
CA LEU A 9 -2.01 -9.66 -0.76
C LEU A 9 -1.81 -8.28 -0.15
N VAL A 10 -1.16 -8.16 1.02
CA VAL A 10 -1.07 -6.89 1.79
C VAL A 10 0.37 -6.43 2.06
N SER A 11 1.36 -7.32 1.94
CA SER A 11 2.78 -7.01 2.18
C SER A 11 3.35 -6.14 1.06
N GLY A 12 4.19 -5.16 1.44
CA GLY A 12 4.81 -4.18 0.52
C GLY A 12 5.58 -4.83 -0.62
N GLU A 13 6.42 -5.81 -0.30
CA GLU A 13 7.24 -6.52 -1.29
C GLU A 13 6.37 -7.28 -2.30
N HIS A 14 5.33 -7.95 -1.83
CA HIS A 14 4.42 -8.72 -2.68
C HIS A 14 3.51 -7.82 -3.54
N MET A 15 3.11 -6.65 -3.02
CA MET A 15 2.43 -5.64 -3.82
C MET A 15 3.30 -5.15 -4.98
N ALA A 16 4.57 -4.89 -4.69
CA ALA A 16 5.53 -4.39 -5.67
C ALA A 16 5.82 -5.43 -6.76
N GLU A 17 5.97 -6.70 -6.39
CA GLU A 17 6.08 -7.80 -7.34
C GLU A 17 4.79 -7.99 -8.16
N LEU A 18 3.60 -7.83 -7.55
CA LEU A 18 2.34 -7.86 -8.29
C LEU A 18 2.28 -6.76 -9.34
N VAL A 19 2.70 -5.53 -9.00
CA VAL A 19 2.81 -4.43 -9.97
C VAL A 19 3.74 -4.82 -11.11
N ARG A 20 4.93 -5.36 -10.81
CA ARG A 20 5.88 -5.80 -11.85
C ARG A 20 5.25 -6.81 -12.82
N GLN A 21 4.50 -7.79 -12.32
CA GLN A 21 3.81 -8.78 -13.15
C GLN A 21 2.74 -8.14 -14.05
N VAL A 22 1.99 -7.18 -13.52
CA VAL A 22 0.99 -6.43 -14.31
C VAL A 22 1.68 -5.61 -15.40
N LEU A 23 2.77 -4.90 -15.07
CA LEU A 23 3.55 -4.15 -16.06
C LEU A 23 4.12 -5.08 -17.14
N LYS A 24 4.66 -6.24 -16.77
CA LYS A 24 5.16 -7.24 -17.73
C LYS A 24 4.07 -7.71 -18.68
N LEU A 25 2.86 -7.95 -18.17
CA LEU A 25 1.71 -8.31 -18.99
C LEU A 25 1.35 -7.18 -19.97
N LEU A 26 1.29 -5.93 -19.51
CA LEU A 26 0.97 -4.78 -20.36
C LEU A 26 2.04 -4.54 -21.44
N THR A 27 3.32 -4.67 -21.08
CA THR A 27 4.42 -4.58 -22.05
C THR A 27 4.34 -5.71 -23.08
N SER A 28 4.09 -6.96 -22.67
CA SER A 28 3.94 -8.07 -23.63
C SER A 28 2.78 -7.90 -24.61
N ARG A 29 1.80 -7.04 -24.28
CA ARG A 29 0.67 -6.66 -25.14
C ARG A 29 0.95 -5.41 -25.98
N GLY A 30 2.14 -4.84 -25.91
CA GLY A 30 2.51 -3.62 -26.61
C GLY A 30 1.87 -2.34 -26.05
N GLN A 31 1.26 -2.40 -24.85
CA GLN A 31 0.54 -1.28 -24.25
C GLN A 31 1.42 -0.42 -23.33
N LEU A 32 2.66 -0.84 -23.09
CA LEU A 32 3.58 -0.20 -22.17
C LEU A 32 5.01 -0.28 -22.75
N PHE A 33 5.79 0.78 -22.61
CA PHE A 33 7.20 0.87 -23.01
C PHE A 33 7.46 0.47 -24.48
N GLY A 34 6.49 0.75 -25.36
CA GLY A 34 6.55 0.36 -26.77
C GLY A 34 6.69 -1.15 -27.00
N GLY A 35 6.27 -1.98 -26.03
CA GLY A 35 6.41 -3.44 -26.10
C GLY A 35 7.77 -3.99 -25.68
N VAL A 36 8.71 -3.13 -25.25
CA VAL A 36 10.06 -3.54 -24.86
C VAL A 36 10.15 -3.65 -23.35
N TRP A 37 10.43 -4.86 -22.85
CA TRP A 37 10.59 -5.09 -21.41
C TRP A 37 11.95 -4.57 -20.89
N PRO A 38 11.97 -3.67 -19.89
CA PRO A 38 13.20 -3.12 -19.34
C PRO A 38 14.09 -4.21 -18.73
N ALA A 39 15.41 -4.12 -18.96
CA ALA A 39 16.37 -5.08 -18.42
C ALA A 39 16.40 -5.07 -16.88
N SER A 40 16.23 -3.89 -16.28
CA SER A 40 16.11 -3.65 -14.84
C SER A 40 14.98 -4.44 -14.17
N LEU A 41 13.92 -4.77 -14.92
CA LEU A 41 12.72 -5.46 -14.39
C LEU A 41 12.70 -6.97 -14.69
N ARG A 42 13.78 -7.54 -15.21
CA ARG A 42 13.83 -8.97 -15.60
C ARG A 42 13.67 -9.90 -14.41
N ASP A 43 14.42 -9.61 -13.36
CA ASP A 43 14.48 -10.48 -12.18
C ASP A 43 13.23 -10.35 -11.33
N ASN A 44 12.91 -11.40 -10.58
CA ASN A 44 11.82 -11.35 -9.61
C ASN A 44 12.20 -10.38 -8.48
N ASN A 45 11.21 -9.65 -7.96
CA ASN A 45 11.39 -8.64 -6.90
C ASN A 45 12.30 -7.47 -7.29
N SER A 46 12.55 -7.27 -8.60
CA SER A 46 13.29 -6.11 -9.12
C SER A 46 12.51 -4.78 -9.02
N PHE A 47 11.22 -4.83 -8.71
CA PHE A 47 10.39 -3.66 -8.45
C PHE A 47 10.20 -3.50 -6.93
N PRO A 48 11.03 -2.69 -6.23
CA PRO A 48 10.95 -2.50 -4.79
C PRO A 48 9.70 -1.73 -4.35
N ALA A 49 9.22 -2.01 -3.13
CA ALA A 49 8.08 -1.32 -2.53
C ALA A 49 8.28 0.20 -2.38
N ARG A 50 9.52 0.70 -2.38
CA ARG A 50 9.81 2.14 -2.37
C ARG A 50 9.22 2.87 -3.57
N PHE A 51 9.19 2.22 -4.73
CA PHE A 51 8.63 2.80 -5.95
C PHE A 51 7.14 3.04 -5.83
N LEU A 52 6.40 2.17 -5.13
CA LEU A 52 4.97 2.41 -4.84
C LEU A 52 4.79 3.73 -4.07
N CYS A 53 5.62 3.96 -3.06
CA CYS A 53 5.59 5.19 -2.27
C CYS A 53 6.01 6.43 -3.08
N GLU A 54 7.02 6.32 -3.93
CA GLU A 54 7.53 7.43 -4.74
C GLU A 54 6.56 7.82 -5.85
N ILE A 55 6.01 6.85 -6.56
CA ILE A 55 5.05 7.07 -7.66
C ILE A 55 3.75 7.72 -7.14
N ASP A 56 3.24 7.26 -5.99
CA ASP A 56 2.00 7.80 -5.41
C ASP A 56 2.20 9.16 -4.68
N ARG A 57 3.44 9.67 -4.54
CA ARG A 57 3.72 11.00 -3.95
C ARG A 57 3.38 12.15 -4.86
N ASP A 58 3.39 11.93 -6.17
CA ASP A 58 3.12 12.99 -7.13
C ASP A 58 1.70 13.56 -6.92
N PRO A 59 1.49 14.88 -6.99
CA PRO A 59 0.15 15.46 -7.04
C PRO A 59 -0.66 14.94 -8.23
N PRO A 60 -1.99 15.04 -8.22
CA PRO A 60 -2.81 14.73 -9.39
C PRO A 60 -2.29 15.49 -10.62
N HIS A 61 -2.23 14.82 -11.77
CA HIS A 61 -1.76 15.37 -13.06
C HIS A 61 -0.26 15.67 -13.18
N LEU A 62 0.54 15.49 -12.13
CA LEU A 62 2.00 15.56 -12.19
C LEU A 62 2.60 14.15 -12.12
N PHE A 63 3.74 13.94 -12.77
CA PHE A 63 4.38 12.62 -12.89
C PHE A 63 5.90 12.68 -12.70
N TYR A 64 6.43 13.69 -12.00
CA TYR A 64 7.88 13.88 -11.90
C TYR A 64 8.56 12.71 -11.16
N SER A 65 7.97 12.18 -10.09
CA SER A 65 8.55 11.02 -9.37
C SER A 65 8.36 9.75 -10.20
N THR A 66 7.21 9.62 -10.86
CA THR A 66 6.94 8.49 -11.75
C THR A 66 7.94 8.45 -12.91
N GLU A 67 8.18 9.59 -13.56
CA GLU A 67 9.14 9.73 -14.66
C GLU A 67 10.57 9.48 -14.17
N PHE A 68 10.94 10.02 -13.00
CA PHE A 68 12.25 9.79 -12.38
C PHE A 68 12.50 8.30 -12.13
N VAL A 69 11.58 7.61 -11.46
CA VAL A 69 11.70 6.16 -11.20
C VAL A 69 11.81 5.38 -12.51
N LEU A 70 11.03 5.73 -13.52
CA LEU A 70 11.06 5.01 -14.80
C LEU A 70 12.34 5.28 -15.61
N ARG A 71 12.85 6.51 -15.63
CA ARG A 71 14.05 6.87 -16.39
C ARG A 71 15.34 6.53 -15.66
N GLU A 72 15.46 6.97 -14.41
CA GLU A 72 16.70 6.94 -13.65
C GLU A 72 16.91 5.60 -12.95
N ASP A 73 15.89 5.08 -12.25
CA ASP A 73 16.01 3.79 -11.56
C ASP A 73 15.79 2.59 -12.48
N LEU A 74 14.87 2.70 -13.44
CA LEU A 74 14.47 1.58 -14.30
C LEU A 74 15.04 1.64 -15.73
N HIS A 75 15.75 2.71 -16.09
CA HIS A 75 16.42 2.88 -17.38
C HIS A 75 15.48 2.69 -18.59
N VAL A 76 14.25 3.19 -18.49
CA VAL A 76 13.29 3.20 -19.59
C VAL A 76 13.48 4.46 -20.43
N HIS A 77 14.08 4.30 -21.61
CA HIS A 77 14.40 5.43 -22.49
C HIS A 77 13.20 5.91 -23.35
N ASN A 78 12.31 4.99 -23.73
CA ASN A 78 11.17 5.28 -24.62
C ASN A 78 9.88 5.50 -23.83
N LEU A 79 9.86 6.51 -22.96
CA LEU A 79 8.68 6.84 -22.16
C LEU A 79 7.73 7.78 -22.90
N THR A 80 6.46 7.39 -22.93
CA THR A 80 5.33 8.22 -23.36
C THR A 80 4.57 8.75 -22.15
N ALA A 81 3.71 9.76 -22.36
CA ALA A 81 2.83 10.24 -21.30
C ALA A 81 1.89 9.13 -20.80
N ASP A 82 1.39 8.29 -21.72
CA ASP A 82 0.52 7.16 -21.39
C ASP A 82 1.23 6.14 -20.47
N ASP A 83 2.53 5.89 -20.68
CA ASP A 83 3.30 5.01 -19.78
C ASP A 83 3.28 5.54 -18.34
N LEU A 84 3.46 6.85 -18.15
CA LEU A 84 3.43 7.48 -16.82
C LEU A 84 2.05 7.31 -16.17
N HIS A 85 0.98 7.55 -16.93
CA HIS A 85 -0.39 7.39 -16.47
C HIS A 85 -0.70 5.93 -16.08
N ILE A 86 -0.31 4.98 -16.92
CA ILE A 86 -0.58 3.55 -16.71
C ILE A 86 0.20 3.04 -15.50
N VAL A 87 1.51 3.33 -15.40
CA VAL A 87 2.34 2.88 -14.29
C VAL A 87 1.80 3.41 -12.96
N ARG A 88 1.47 4.70 -12.91
CA ARG A 88 0.90 5.31 -11.71
C ARG A 88 -0.45 4.69 -11.34
N TYR A 89 -1.33 4.50 -12.32
CA TYR A 89 -2.63 3.89 -12.09
C TYR A 89 -2.51 2.47 -11.53
N VAL A 90 -1.64 1.65 -12.10
CA VAL A 90 -1.39 0.27 -11.62
C VAL A 90 -0.87 0.28 -10.18
N CYS A 91 0.10 1.15 -9.86
CA CYS A 91 0.62 1.29 -8.50
C CYS A 91 -0.47 1.68 -7.51
N SER A 92 -1.19 2.77 -7.79
CA SER A 92 -2.29 3.25 -6.95
C SER A 92 -3.39 2.19 -6.77
N ALA A 93 -3.75 1.45 -7.82
CA ALA A 93 -4.80 0.43 -7.77
C ALA A 93 -4.40 -0.76 -6.90
N VAL A 94 -3.15 -1.25 -7.03
CA VAL A 94 -2.64 -2.35 -6.22
C VAL A 94 -2.53 -1.93 -4.75
N THR A 95 -2.00 -0.74 -4.49
CA THR A 95 -1.89 -0.20 -3.14
C THR A 95 -3.26 -0.02 -2.48
N TYR A 96 -4.24 0.54 -3.21
CA TYR A 96 -5.60 0.73 -2.71
C TYR A 96 -6.27 -0.61 -2.38
N ARG A 97 -6.15 -1.61 -3.26
CA ARG A 97 -6.66 -2.98 -3.01
C ARG A 97 -6.13 -3.54 -1.69
N SER A 98 -4.84 -3.38 -1.43
CA SER A 98 -4.20 -3.86 -0.21
C SER A 98 -4.65 -3.08 1.03
N ALA A 99 -4.89 -1.78 0.91
CA ALA A 99 -5.49 -0.97 1.97
C ALA A 99 -6.92 -1.45 2.30
N CYS A 100 -7.72 -1.77 1.29
CA CYS A 100 -9.07 -2.33 1.47
C CYS A 100 -9.06 -3.69 2.17
N LEU A 101 -8.17 -4.60 1.76
CA LEU A 101 -8.03 -5.91 2.41
C LEU A 101 -7.57 -5.80 3.86
N SER A 102 -6.60 -4.92 4.13
CA SER A 102 -6.10 -4.63 5.47
C SER A 102 -7.21 -4.02 6.35
N ALA A 103 -7.99 -3.09 5.81
CA ALA A 103 -9.16 -2.52 6.47
C ALA A 103 -10.21 -3.58 6.83
N ALA A 104 -10.56 -4.45 5.89
CA ALA A 104 -11.54 -5.51 6.12
C ALA A 104 -11.09 -6.49 7.21
N ALA A 105 -9.81 -6.88 7.21
CA ALA A 105 -9.23 -7.74 8.24
C ALA A 105 -9.25 -7.05 9.61
N ALA A 106 -8.81 -5.78 9.67
CA ALA A 106 -8.81 -4.98 10.89
C ALA A 106 -10.22 -4.82 11.48
N VAL A 107 -11.20 -4.48 10.66
CA VAL A 107 -12.61 -4.34 11.06
C VAL A 107 -13.19 -5.66 11.56
N THR A 108 -12.82 -6.79 10.94
CA THR A 108 -13.28 -8.12 11.39
C THR A 108 -12.79 -8.41 12.80
N ILE A 109 -11.54 -8.09 13.11
CA ILE A 109 -10.97 -8.23 14.47
C ILE A 109 -11.68 -7.29 15.45
N LEU A 110 -11.85 -6.02 15.08
CA LEU A 110 -12.53 -5.02 15.90
C LEU A 110 -13.97 -5.45 16.25
N LYS A 111 -14.73 -5.95 15.27
CA LYS A 111 -16.09 -6.46 15.49
C LYS A 111 -16.12 -7.62 16.49
N ARG A 112 -15.11 -8.50 16.46
CA ARG A 112 -15.02 -9.63 17.40
C ARG A 112 -14.69 -9.19 18.82
N LEU A 113 -13.93 -8.10 18.99
CA LEU A 113 -13.60 -7.57 20.32
C LEU A 113 -14.83 -7.00 21.06
N SER A 114 -15.90 -6.65 20.36
CA SER A 114 -17.17 -6.16 20.94
C SER A 114 -17.00 -4.99 21.93
N ARG A 115 -16.05 -4.08 21.67
CA ARG A 115 -15.79 -2.89 22.49
C ARG A 115 -16.27 -1.64 21.77
N LEU A 116 -16.87 -0.68 22.50
CA LEU A 116 -17.36 0.58 21.90
C LEU A 116 -16.24 1.48 21.37
N ARG A 117 -15.04 1.43 21.97
CA ARG A 117 -13.89 2.27 21.60
C ARG A 117 -12.62 1.43 21.61
N VAL A 118 -11.87 1.42 20.51
CA VAL A 118 -10.61 0.68 20.38
C VAL A 118 -9.55 1.54 19.71
N THR A 119 -8.36 1.59 20.32
CA THR A 119 -7.15 2.12 19.67
C THR A 119 -6.32 0.97 19.13
N MET A 120 -5.94 1.08 17.86
CA MET A 120 -5.17 0.09 17.11
C MET A 120 -3.78 0.65 16.83
N GLY A 121 -2.77 0.00 17.40
CA GLY A 121 -1.38 0.23 17.01
C GLY A 121 -1.12 -0.36 15.62
N VAL A 122 -0.52 0.43 14.74
CA VAL A 122 -0.06 -0.03 13.42
C VAL A 122 1.42 0.26 13.23
N ASP A 123 2.11 -0.68 12.61
CA ASP A 123 3.47 -0.55 12.14
C ASP A 123 3.62 -1.18 10.76
N GLY A 124 4.53 -0.65 9.96
CA GLY A 124 4.84 -1.14 8.63
C GLY A 124 5.35 -0.03 7.72
N TYR A 125 6.25 -0.40 6.81
CA TYR A 125 6.85 0.53 5.85
C TYR A 125 5.79 1.33 5.09
N MET A 126 4.74 0.67 4.57
CA MET A 126 3.66 1.33 3.82
C MET A 126 2.84 2.29 4.69
N PHE A 127 2.63 2.00 5.97
CA PHE A 127 1.93 2.93 6.88
C PHE A 127 2.76 4.17 7.21
N ARG A 128 4.09 4.04 7.20
CA ARG A 128 5.03 5.13 7.52
C ARG A 128 5.36 6.00 6.31
N GLN A 129 5.57 5.37 5.14
CA GLN A 129 6.19 6.01 3.98
C GLN A 129 5.22 6.33 2.85
N HIS A 130 4.12 5.59 2.74
CA HIS A 130 3.17 5.78 1.64
C HIS A 130 2.23 6.96 1.92
N PRO A 131 2.10 7.93 1.00
CA PRO A 131 1.40 9.20 1.25
C PRO A 131 -0.11 9.03 1.57
N THR A 132 -0.74 7.99 1.04
CA THR A 132 -2.19 7.80 1.08
C THR A 132 -2.65 6.50 1.73
N PHE A 133 -1.75 5.55 2.02
CA PHE A 133 -2.15 4.18 2.39
C PHE A 133 -2.98 4.14 3.69
N CYS A 134 -2.47 4.80 4.74
CA CYS A 134 -3.15 4.89 6.02
C CYS A 134 -4.51 5.60 5.88
N LYS A 135 -4.58 6.70 5.12
CA LYS A 135 -5.82 7.45 4.87
C LYS A 135 -6.87 6.60 4.16
N GLN A 136 -6.46 5.88 3.12
CA GLN A 136 -7.33 4.96 2.37
C GLN A 136 -7.84 3.83 3.27
N MET A 137 -6.97 3.22 4.08
CA MET A 137 -7.37 2.18 5.02
C MET A 137 -8.37 2.72 6.05
N VAL A 138 -8.11 3.88 6.68
CA VAL A 138 -9.03 4.52 7.64
C VAL A 138 -10.39 4.80 6.99
N ALA A 139 -10.40 5.31 5.76
CA ALA A 139 -11.64 5.59 5.03
C ALA A 139 -12.48 4.32 4.83
N VAL A 140 -11.85 3.25 4.34
CA VAL A 140 -12.53 1.96 4.13
C VAL A 140 -12.99 1.36 5.46
N MET A 141 -12.17 1.43 6.51
CA MET A 141 -12.56 0.98 7.85
C MET A 141 -13.79 1.74 8.35
N SER A 142 -13.82 3.06 8.16
CA SER A 142 -14.95 3.91 8.57
C SER A 142 -16.25 3.54 7.85
N THR A 143 -16.17 3.10 6.59
CA THR A 143 -17.33 2.59 5.85
C THR A 143 -17.80 1.22 6.35
N LEU A 144 -16.87 0.34 6.76
CA LEU A 144 -17.18 -1.03 7.16
C LEU A 144 -17.57 -1.19 8.65
N MET A 145 -17.23 -0.21 9.47
CA MET A 145 -17.46 -0.22 10.92
C MET A 145 -18.92 0.10 11.28
N PRO A 146 -19.50 -0.58 12.30
CA PRO A 146 -20.82 -0.20 12.81
C PRO A 146 -20.81 1.22 13.39
N LYS A 147 -21.87 1.99 13.14
CA LYS A 147 -21.98 3.40 13.58
C LYS A 147 -21.84 3.63 15.08
N HIS A 148 -22.12 2.61 15.91
CA HIS A 148 -22.04 2.69 17.36
C HIS A 148 -20.63 2.40 17.92
N MET A 149 -19.68 2.01 17.07
CA MET A 149 -18.31 1.67 17.47
C MET A 149 -17.33 2.69 16.90
N ALA A 150 -16.42 3.17 17.74
CA ALA A 150 -15.35 4.07 17.35
C ALA A 150 -13.99 3.37 17.38
N PHE A 151 -13.13 3.72 16.42
CA PHE A 151 -11.75 3.24 16.38
C PHE A 151 -10.78 4.41 16.18
N ARG A 152 -9.54 4.21 16.63
CA ARG A 152 -8.41 5.10 16.33
C ARG A 152 -7.22 4.28 15.88
N LEU A 153 -6.50 4.77 14.88
CA LEU A 153 -5.25 4.17 14.42
C LEU A 153 -4.09 5.02 14.95
N LYS A 154 -3.09 4.39 15.58
CA LYS A 154 -1.88 5.05 16.09
C LYS A 154 -0.65 4.37 15.51
N LEU A 155 0.21 5.16 14.87
CA LEU A 155 1.51 4.68 14.40
C LEU A 155 2.42 4.43 15.62
N LEU A 156 3.08 3.28 15.67
CA LEU A 156 3.98 2.93 16.77
C LEU A 156 5.36 3.60 16.57
N GLU A 157 5.84 4.33 17.59
CA GLU A 157 7.08 5.15 17.56
C GLU A 157 8.38 4.34 17.71
N HIS A 158 8.50 3.18 17.05
CA HIS A 158 9.65 2.25 17.05
C HIS A 158 9.57 1.12 18.10
N GLY A 159 9.84 -0.10 17.63
CA GLY A 159 10.28 -1.22 18.46
C GLY A 159 9.27 -2.32 18.71
N TYR A 160 8.99 -3.16 17.71
CA TYR A 160 9.10 -4.60 17.93
C TYR A 160 9.46 -5.30 16.62
N SER A 161 10.74 -5.63 16.49
CA SER A 161 11.27 -6.54 15.47
C SER A 161 10.80 -7.96 15.80
N ALA A 162 9.64 -8.35 15.29
CA ALA A 162 9.27 -9.74 15.07
C ALA A 162 8.25 -9.74 13.94
N GLY A 163 8.57 -10.43 12.84
CA GLY A 163 7.83 -10.36 11.58
C GLY A 163 6.31 -10.49 11.73
N GLY A 164 5.59 -9.58 11.07
CA GLY A 164 4.13 -9.54 11.03
C GLY A 164 3.61 -8.18 11.46
N ALA A 165 2.83 -7.53 10.60
CA ALA A 165 2.05 -6.35 10.95
C ALA A 165 1.13 -6.69 12.15
N ALA A 166 1.55 -6.38 13.37
CA ALA A 166 0.78 -6.62 14.56
C ALA A 166 -0.20 -5.46 14.78
N ILE A 167 -1.48 -5.72 14.54
CA ILE A 167 -2.59 -4.90 15.05
C ILE A 167 -2.62 -5.13 16.58
N LEU A 168 -1.89 -4.31 17.34
CA LEU A 168 -1.98 -4.34 18.80
C LEU A 168 -3.20 -3.52 19.23
N ALA A 169 -4.31 -4.22 19.50
CA ALA A 169 -5.57 -3.61 19.94
C ALA A 169 -5.72 -3.70 21.46
N LEU A 170 -4.91 -2.98 22.23
CA LEU A 170 -5.13 -2.81 23.68
C LEU A 170 -4.69 -1.43 24.17
N TYR A 171 -5.62 -0.47 24.16
CA TYR A 171 -5.61 0.60 25.14
C TYR A 171 -7.06 0.99 25.48
N LYS A 172 -7.42 0.93 26.77
CA LYS A 172 -8.60 1.59 27.30
C LYS A 172 -8.18 3.05 27.48
N ASP A 173 -8.71 3.94 26.65
CA ASP A 173 -8.43 5.37 26.76
C ASP A 173 -9.16 5.91 28.00
N GLU A 174 -8.44 6.05 29.11
CA GLU A 174 -8.87 6.86 30.25
C GLU A 174 -8.21 8.24 30.13
N GLY A 175 -8.98 9.22 29.67
CA GLY A 175 -8.63 10.63 29.86
C GLY A 175 -8.02 11.33 28.66
N ASN A 176 -8.88 12.13 28.01
CA ASN A 176 -8.60 13.48 27.48
C ASN A 176 -7.19 13.74 26.91
N ARG A 177 -7.06 13.69 25.58
CA ARG A 177 -6.20 14.60 24.80
C ARG A 177 -6.66 14.64 23.33
N ALA A 178 -6.49 15.82 22.75
CA ALA A 178 -7.15 16.37 21.56
C ALA A 178 -7.26 15.44 20.33
N PRO A 179 -8.29 15.63 19.49
CA PRO A 179 -8.30 15.08 18.15
C PRO A 179 -7.20 15.78 17.34
N PHE A 180 -6.53 15.03 16.45
CA PHE A 180 -5.88 15.65 15.30
C PHE A 180 -6.94 16.36 14.46
#